data_AF-A0A0F8XKA0-F1
#
_entry.id   AF-A0A0F8XKA0-F1
#
_cell.length_a   1.000
_cell.length_b   1.000
_cell.length_c   1.000
_cell.angle_alpha   90.00
_cell.angle_beta   90.00
_cell.angle_gamma   90.00
#
_symmetry.space_group_name_H-M   'P 1'
#
loop_
_entity.id
_entity.type
_entity.pdbx_description
1 polymer ?
#
loop_
_entity_poly.entity_id
_entity_poly.type
_entity_poly.pdbx_seq_one_letter_code
_entity_poly.pdbx_strand_id
1 'polypeptide(L)'
;MGELTHPPDGLIGGYQGNSVAVKILMVVFSSLALYNAVELVILILFTFNRYHGLYFWTMLLSSVLGVIPHAIGYIMEFFALGPIWLAVSISTVGFYFMVPGQSVVLYSRLHLVVQNRKLLRAVLYIIIIDTVILLVPTTILTYSTVYIRTTTIIIGYNVMERLQVVWFCAQEIMISSIYIWETAKLLRLMPEKDTHRTRVLYELLTINMVIIILDVALLVLEFLGLWYLQTTLKALVYSIKLKLECAVLRKLVSVVNNHPRDTSSSEQEQFPNFVNPEQIVGDVTHAPAMTRQTLARYPWSGALSMDSLTLSEQRSRSQSSASSQPP
;
A
#
# COMPACT_ATOMS: atom_id res chain seq x y z
N MET A 1 -35.56 5.23 -25.09
CA MET A 1 -34.96 5.07 -26.42
C MET A 1 -34.10 6.27 -26.85
N GLY A 2 -34.32 7.49 -26.34
CA GLY A 2 -33.47 8.66 -26.68
C GLY A 2 -32.06 8.68 -26.07
N GLU A 3 -31.84 8.10 -24.88
CA GLU A 3 -30.51 8.11 -24.24
C GLU A 3 -29.44 7.23 -24.91
N LEU A 4 -29.83 6.26 -25.76
CA LEU A 4 -28.88 5.32 -26.35
C LEU A 4 -28.30 5.83 -27.68
N THR A 5 -28.96 6.78 -28.34
CA THR A 5 -28.64 7.24 -29.70
C THR A 5 -27.75 8.47 -29.76
N HIS A 6 -27.56 9.18 -28.64
CA HIS A 6 -26.66 10.33 -28.57
C HIS A 6 -25.29 9.88 -28.06
N PRO A 7 -24.19 10.32 -28.70
CA PRO A 7 -22.86 10.15 -28.11
C PRO A 7 -22.85 10.85 -26.75
N PRO A 8 -22.17 10.31 -25.73
CA PRO A 8 -21.96 11.04 -24.49
C PRO A 8 -21.41 12.41 -24.86
N ASP A 9 -22.09 13.46 -24.40
CA ASP A 9 -21.65 14.81 -24.70
C ASP A 9 -20.15 14.90 -24.30
N GLY A 10 -19.32 15.61 -25.06
CA GLY A 10 -17.91 15.85 -24.73
C GLY A 10 -16.90 14.72 -25.02
N LEU A 11 -17.33 13.49 -25.30
CA LEU A 11 -16.47 12.47 -25.94
C LEU A 11 -16.07 12.90 -27.38
N ILE A 12 -16.89 13.76 -27.98
CA ILE A 12 -16.69 14.32 -29.32
C ILE A 12 -16.65 15.84 -29.22
N GLY A 13 -15.44 16.42 -29.29
CA GLY A 13 -15.25 17.87 -29.46
C GLY A 13 -15.34 18.73 -28.19
N GLY A 14 -15.25 18.13 -26.99
CA GLY A 14 -15.27 18.84 -25.71
C GLY A 14 -16.68 19.21 -25.21
N TYR A 15 -16.78 19.64 -23.95
CA TYR A 15 -18.07 19.99 -23.34
C TYR A 15 -18.68 21.25 -23.96
N GLN A 16 -19.76 21.08 -24.74
CA GLN A 16 -20.51 22.18 -25.35
C GLN A 16 -21.64 22.74 -24.46
N GLY A 17 -21.84 22.18 -23.27
CA GLY A 17 -22.83 22.70 -22.32
C GLY A 17 -22.44 24.07 -21.75
N ASN A 18 -23.42 24.96 -21.56
CA ASN A 18 -23.18 26.27 -20.97
C ASN A 18 -23.26 26.29 -19.43
N SER A 19 -23.34 25.12 -18.78
CA SER A 19 -23.40 25.06 -17.31
C SER A 19 -22.01 25.20 -16.69
N VAL A 20 -21.75 26.37 -16.11
CA VAL A 20 -20.53 26.69 -15.35
C VAL A 20 -20.35 25.71 -14.18
N ALA A 21 -21.44 25.26 -13.55
CA ALA A 21 -21.40 24.32 -12.44
C ALA A 21 -20.72 22.99 -12.83
N VAL A 22 -21.02 22.44 -14.01
CA VAL A 22 -20.42 21.19 -14.48
C VAL A 22 -18.91 21.36 -14.72
N LYS A 23 -18.50 22.50 -15.31
CA LYS A 23 -17.08 22.82 -15.52
C LYS A 23 -16.33 22.93 -14.20
N ILE A 24 -16.91 23.61 -13.21
CA ILE A 24 -16.31 23.73 -11.86
C ILE A 24 -16.18 22.36 -11.21
N LEU A 25 -17.25 21.54 -11.20
CA LEU A 25 -17.22 20.20 -10.60
C LEU A 25 -16.16 19.31 -11.25
N MET A 26 -16.06 19.33 -12.57
CA MET A 26 -15.06 18.60 -13.35
C MET A 26 -13.64 18.97 -12.88
N VAL A 27 -13.32 20.26 -12.83
CA VAL A 27 -12.01 20.77 -12.41
C VAL A 27 -11.74 20.42 -10.94
N VAL A 28 -12.72 20.59 -10.06
CA VAL A 28 -12.57 20.31 -8.62
C VAL A 28 -12.31 18.82 -8.39
N PHE A 29 -13.11 17.92 -8.94
CA PHE A 29 -12.91 16.48 -8.74
C PHE A 29 -11.62 15.97 -9.35
N SER A 30 -11.25 16.46 -10.53
CA SER A 30 -9.99 16.07 -11.16
C SER A 30 -8.79 16.61 -10.37
N SER A 31 -8.87 17.84 -9.85
CA SER A 31 -7.82 18.42 -9.00
C SER A 31 -7.67 17.66 -7.69
N LEU A 32 -8.79 17.28 -7.04
CA LEU A 32 -8.78 16.45 -5.83
C LEU A 32 -8.21 15.06 -6.11
N ALA A 33 -8.57 14.44 -7.24
CA ALA A 33 -8.03 13.13 -7.63
C ALA A 33 -6.51 13.18 -7.83
N LEU A 34 -6.00 14.22 -8.51
CA LEU A 34 -4.57 14.43 -8.72
C LEU A 34 -3.83 14.73 -7.41
N TYR A 35 -4.38 15.59 -6.56
CA TYR A 35 -3.82 15.87 -5.24
C TYR A 35 -3.70 14.59 -4.41
N ASN A 36 -4.79 13.82 -4.33
CA ASN A 36 -4.82 12.55 -3.62
C ASN A 36 -3.82 11.54 -4.20
N ALA A 37 -3.68 11.47 -5.53
CA ALA A 37 -2.73 10.58 -6.18
C ALA A 37 -1.29 10.94 -5.85
N VAL A 38 -0.93 12.24 -5.90
CA VAL A 38 0.41 12.72 -5.53
C VAL A 38 0.71 12.45 -4.05
N GLU A 39 -0.23 12.79 -3.16
CA GLU A 39 -0.12 12.49 -1.73
C GLU A 39 0.08 10.98 -1.51
N LEU A 40 -0.69 10.15 -2.22
CA LEU A 40 -0.59 8.70 -2.14
C LEU A 40 0.77 8.19 -2.61
N VAL A 41 1.31 8.71 -3.72
CA VAL A 41 2.66 8.34 -4.20
C VAL A 41 3.71 8.65 -3.14
N ILE A 42 3.66 9.85 -2.54
CA ILE A 42 4.57 10.23 -1.46
C ILE A 42 4.40 9.27 -0.28
N LEU A 43 3.17 9.03 0.16
CA LEU A 43 2.87 8.12 1.27
C LEU A 43 3.37 6.70 1.01
N ILE A 44 3.22 6.18 -0.21
CA ILE A 44 3.72 4.85 -0.60
C ILE A 44 5.25 4.81 -0.49
N LEU A 45 5.95 5.79 -1.08
CA LEU A 45 7.42 5.82 -1.05
C LEU A 45 7.98 5.94 0.37
N PHE A 46 7.31 6.72 1.24
CA PHE A 46 7.72 6.84 2.64
C PHE A 46 7.33 5.65 3.53
N THR A 47 6.27 4.91 3.18
CA THR A 47 5.77 3.80 4.03
C THR A 47 6.52 2.49 3.77
N PHE A 48 7.00 2.24 2.55
CA PHE A 48 7.61 0.96 2.19
C PHE A 48 9.15 1.02 2.18
N ASN A 49 9.79 0.39 3.16
CA ASN A 49 11.25 0.21 3.19
C ASN A 49 11.77 -0.89 2.24
N ARG A 50 10.89 -1.71 1.64
CA ARG A 50 11.27 -2.81 0.72
C ARG A 50 10.35 -2.85 -0.50
N TYR A 51 10.89 -2.44 -1.65
CA TYR A 51 10.17 -2.23 -2.92
C TYR A 51 9.86 -3.50 -3.74
N HIS A 52 9.83 -4.69 -3.12
CA HIS A 52 9.74 -5.96 -3.86
C HIS A 52 8.38 -6.66 -3.79
N GLY A 53 7.42 -6.13 -3.01
CA GLY A 53 6.10 -6.75 -2.86
C GLY A 53 5.18 -6.46 -4.04
N LEU A 54 4.40 -7.45 -4.48
CA LEU A 54 3.35 -7.27 -5.50
C LEU A 54 2.39 -6.14 -5.10
N TYR A 55 2.05 -6.05 -3.81
CA TYR A 55 1.25 -4.95 -3.25
C TYR A 55 1.82 -3.56 -3.53
N PHE A 56 3.13 -3.38 -3.34
CA PHE A 56 3.80 -2.10 -3.56
C PHE A 56 3.67 -1.69 -5.04
N TRP A 57 4.03 -2.59 -5.95
CA TRP A 57 3.96 -2.32 -7.38
C TRP A 57 2.55 -2.06 -7.84
N THR A 58 1.57 -2.86 -7.43
CA THR A 58 0.17 -2.68 -7.88
C THR A 58 -0.42 -1.38 -7.36
N MET A 59 -0.12 -0.99 -6.12
CA MET A 59 -0.61 0.26 -5.54
C MET A 59 0.07 1.49 -6.18
N LEU A 60 1.39 1.43 -6.38
CA LEU A 60 2.15 2.50 -7.03
C LEU A 60 1.69 2.68 -8.49
N LEU A 61 1.58 1.59 -9.23
CA LEU A 61 1.19 1.60 -10.64
C LEU A 61 -0.25 2.09 -10.82
N SER A 62 -1.17 1.68 -9.94
CA SER A 62 -2.56 2.17 -9.96
C SER A 62 -2.64 3.67 -9.67
N SER A 63 -1.76 4.21 -8.81
CA SER A 63 -1.72 5.66 -8.55
C SER A 63 -1.08 6.44 -9.70
N VAL A 64 0.15 6.04 -10.10
CA VAL A 64 0.99 6.78 -11.05
C VAL A 64 0.53 6.60 -12.49
N LEU A 65 0.21 5.37 -12.90
CA LEU A 65 -0.22 5.07 -14.27
C LEU A 65 -1.74 4.93 -14.39
N GLY A 66 -2.47 4.83 -13.28
CA GLY A 66 -3.92 4.76 -13.29
C GLY A 66 -4.59 6.11 -13.08
N VAL A 67 -4.65 6.58 -11.83
CA VAL A 67 -5.41 7.78 -11.45
C VAL A 67 -4.89 9.04 -12.15
N ILE A 68 -3.57 9.25 -12.19
CA ILE A 68 -2.98 10.47 -12.78
C ILE A 68 -3.28 10.58 -14.29
N PRO A 69 -2.95 9.59 -15.14
CA PRO A 69 -3.27 9.67 -16.57
C PRO A 69 -4.78 9.71 -16.81
N HIS A 70 -5.58 8.99 -16.02
CA HIS A 70 -7.03 9.04 -16.18
C HIS A 70 -7.57 10.47 -15.95
N ALA A 71 -7.19 11.12 -14.85
CA ALA A 71 -7.63 12.49 -14.56
C ALA A 71 -7.12 13.49 -15.62
N ILE A 72 -5.86 13.41 -16.02
CA ILE A 72 -5.28 14.32 -17.03
C ILE A 72 -5.92 14.10 -18.40
N GLY A 73 -6.09 12.85 -18.84
CA GLY A 73 -6.69 12.51 -20.12
C GLY A 73 -8.11 13.06 -20.26
N TYR A 74 -8.94 12.89 -19.22
CA TYR A 74 -10.29 13.44 -19.22
C TYR A 74 -10.34 14.97 -19.12
N ILE A 75 -9.39 15.64 -18.42
CA ILE A 75 -9.26 17.10 -18.48
C ILE A 75 -8.95 17.53 -19.92
N MET A 76 -8.00 16.87 -20.59
CA MET A 76 -7.64 17.20 -21.96
C MET A 76 -8.82 17.00 -22.92
N GLU A 77 -9.56 15.92 -22.75
CA GLU A 77 -10.75 15.61 -23.55
C GLU A 77 -11.87 16.64 -23.34
N PHE A 78 -12.16 16.97 -22.08
CA PHE A 78 -13.22 17.91 -21.71
C PHE A 78 -12.97 19.34 -22.21
N PHE A 79 -11.73 19.82 -22.09
CA PHE A 79 -11.32 21.16 -22.54
C PHE A 79 -10.79 21.19 -23.98
N ALA A 80 -10.80 20.06 -24.69
CA ALA A 80 -10.22 19.91 -26.03
C ALA A 80 -8.77 20.43 -26.12
N LEU A 81 -7.97 20.17 -25.08
CA LEU A 81 -6.57 20.60 -25.00
C LEU A 81 -5.70 19.63 -25.79
N GLY A 82 -5.35 20.00 -27.02
CA GLY A 82 -4.44 19.25 -27.87
C GLY A 82 -5.11 18.19 -28.74
N PRO A 83 -4.33 17.25 -29.32
CA PRO A 83 -4.86 16.25 -30.24
C PRO A 83 -5.79 15.25 -29.52
N ILE A 84 -6.98 15.01 -30.09
CA ILE A 84 -8.00 14.09 -29.53
C ILE A 84 -7.41 12.70 -29.29
N TRP A 85 -6.58 12.21 -30.21
CA TRP A 85 -5.94 10.89 -30.10
C TRP A 85 -5.05 10.77 -28.86
N LEU A 86 -4.40 11.86 -28.46
CA LEU A 86 -3.51 11.90 -27.30
C LEU A 86 -4.33 11.85 -26.00
N ALA A 87 -5.39 12.66 -25.91
CA ALA A 87 -6.28 12.67 -24.74
C ALA A 87 -6.91 11.29 -24.50
N VAL A 88 -7.45 10.69 -25.55
CA VAL A 88 -8.07 9.34 -25.51
C VAL A 88 -7.04 8.26 -25.17
N SER A 89 -5.81 8.36 -25.70
CA SER A 89 -4.75 7.39 -25.36
C SER A 89 -4.36 7.46 -23.89
N ILE A 90 -4.16 8.68 -23.37
CA ILE A 90 -3.78 8.91 -21.97
C ILE A 90 -4.90 8.45 -21.02
N SER A 91 -6.16 8.77 -21.32
CA SER A 91 -7.30 8.33 -20.50
C SER A 91 -7.47 6.81 -20.54
N THR A 92 -7.26 6.17 -21.70
CA THR A 92 -7.31 4.72 -21.86
C THR A 92 -6.22 4.03 -21.04
N VAL A 93 -4.97 4.50 -21.09
CA VAL A 93 -3.87 3.96 -20.26
C VAL A 93 -4.20 4.12 -18.78
N GLY A 94 -4.71 5.28 -18.38
CA GLY A 94 -5.19 5.53 -17.02
C GLY A 94 -6.24 4.51 -16.59
N PHE A 95 -7.22 4.25 -17.45
CA PHE A 95 -8.28 3.27 -17.19
C PHE A 95 -7.73 1.86 -16.96
N TYR A 96 -6.73 1.42 -17.74
CA TYR A 96 -6.14 0.07 -17.65
C TYR A 96 -5.49 -0.21 -16.29
N PHE A 97 -4.81 0.79 -15.73
CA PHE A 97 -4.15 0.65 -14.44
C PHE A 97 -5.04 1.05 -13.27
N MET A 98 -6.07 1.86 -13.49
CA MET A 98 -6.96 2.29 -12.41
C MET A 98 -7.96 1.20 -12.02
N VAL A 99 -8.74 0.69 -12.98
CA VAL A 99 -9.87 -0.21 -12.66
C VAL A 99 -9.42 -1.65 -12.40
N PRO A 100 -8.73 -2.32 -13.35
CA PRO A 100 -8.10 -3.62 -13.08
C PRO A 100 -7.08 -3.55 -11.93
N GLY A 101 -6.27 -2.49 -11.86
CA GLY A 101 -5.27 -2.34 -10.81
C GLY A 101 -5.87 -2.32 -9.41
N GLN A 102 -7.01 -1.67 -9.23
CA GLN A 102 -7.74 -1.68 -7.96
C GLN A 102 -8.19 -3.08 -7.54
N SER A 103 -8.73 -3.88 -8.47
CA SER A 103 -9.07 -5.28 -8.19
C SER A 103 -7.85 -6.10 -7.75
N VAL A 104 -6.69 -5.86 -8.36
CA VAL A 104 -5.43 -6.51 -7.99
C VAL A 104 -4.93 -6.03 -6.61
N VAL A 105 -5.12 -4.75 -6.27
CA VAL A 105 -4.78 -4.23 -4.92
C VAL A 105 -5.65 -4.90 -3.85
N LEU A 106 -6.96 -5.02 -4.08
CA LEU A 106 -7.87 -5.75 -3.18
C LEU A 106 -7.44 -7.22 -3.02
N TYR A 107 -7.09 -7.87 -4.12
CA TYR A 107 -6.55 -9.24 -4.12
C TYR A 107 -5.25 -9.36 -3.32
N SER A 108 -4.33 -8.42 -3.51
CA SER A 108 -3.04 -8.40 -2.82
C SER A 108 -3.23 -8.26 -1.31
N ARG A 109 -4.24 -7.50 -0.87
CA ARG A 109 -4.64 -7.45 0.54
C ARG A 109 -5.27 -8.77 1.01
N LEU A 110 -6.18 -9.34 0.22
CA LEU A 110 -6.81 -10.62 0.54
C LEU A 110 -5.77 -11.73 0.74
N HIS A 111 -4.70 -11.74 -0.05
CA HIS A 111 -3.56 -12.66 0.11
C HIS A 111 -2.88 -12.58 1.48
N LEU A 112 -2.86 -11.41 2.11
CA LEU A 112 -2.25 -11.23 3.44
C LEU A 112 -3.11 -11.78 4.57
N VAL A 113 -4.43 -11.83 4.39
CA VAL A 113 -5.38 -12.27 5.43
C VAL A 113 -5.79 -13.74 5.23
N VAL A 114 -5.92 -14.20 3.98
CA VAL A 114 -6.43 -15.53 3.65
C VAL A 114 -5.29 -16.52 3.42
N GLN A 115 -5.27 -17.59 4.21
CA GLN A 115 -4.29 -18.67 4.06
C GLN A 115 -4.62 -19.65 2.92
N ASN A 116 -5.89 -19.75 2.52
CA ASN A 116 -6.34 -20.71 1.52
C ASN A 116 -5.90 -20.31 0.09
N ARG A 117 -4.82 -20.96 -0.39
CA ARG A 117 -4.22 -20.71 -1.71
C ARG A 117 -5.16 -21.01 -2.89
N LYS A 118 -6.09 -21.97 -2.76
CA LYS A 118 -6.99 -22.35 -3.85
C LYS A 118 -8.01 -21.25 -4.13
N LEU A 119 -8.64 -20.75 -3.07
CA LEU A 119 -9.60 -19.63 -3.15
C LEU A 119 -8.92 -18.40 -3.73
N LEU A 120 -7.74 -18.08 -3.22
CA LEU A 120 -6.99 -16.92 -3.69
C LEU A 120 -6.66 -17.03 -5.19
N ARG A 121 -6.15 -18.19 -5.65
CA ARG A 121 -5.86 -18.38 -7.07
C ARG A 121 -7.11 -18.30 -7.95
N ALA A 122 -8.25 -18.81 -7.47
CA ALA A 122 -9.52 -18.68 -8.18
C ALA A 122 -9.93 -17.19 -8.34
N VAL A 123 -9.83 -16.39 -7.28
CA VAL A 123 -10.10 -14.95 -7.33
C VAL A 123 -9.16 -14.25 -8.33
N LEU A 124 -7.87 -14.59 -8.33
CA LEU A 124 -6.92 -14.03 -9.31
C LEU A 124 -7.31 -14.35 -10.75
N TYR A 125 -7.72 -15.60 -11.03
CA TYR A 125 -8.14 -15.99 -12.37
C TYR A 125 -9.39 -15.23 -12.81
N ILE A 126 -10.37 -15.03 -11.91
CA ILE A 126 -11.56 -14.22 -12.20
C ILE A 126 -11.13 -12.79 -12.57
N ILE A 127 -10.28 -12.15 -11.77
CA ILE A 127 -9.81 -10.78 -12.04
C ILE A 127 -9.14 -10.67 -13.41
N ILE A 128 -8.26 -11.62 -13.76
CA ILE A 128 -7.53 -11.59 -15.03
C ILE A 128 -8.48 -11.80 -16.22
N ILE A 129 -9.34 -12.81 -16.14
CA ILE A 129 -10.29 -13.15 -17.20
C ILE A 129 -11.25 -11.98 -17.45
N ASP A 130 -11.83 -11.44 -16.39
CA ASP A 130 -12.78 -10.32 -16.45
C ASP A 130 -12.10 -9.07 -17.01
N THR A 131 -10.87 -8.79 -16.59
CA THR A 131 -10.08 -7.69 -17.13
C THR A 131 -9.91 -7.83 -18.64
N VAL A 132 -9.49 -9.00 -19.14
CA VAL A 132 -9.28 -9.17 -20.59
C VAL A 132 -10.59 -9.08 -21.37
N ILE A 133 -11.65 -9.72 -20.87
CA ILE A 133 -12.96 -9.78 -21.53
C ILE A 133 -13.61 -8.40 -21.60
N LEU A 134 -13.46 -7.56 -20.57
CA LEU A 134 -14.08 -6.24 -20.54
C LEU A 134 -13.19 -5.15 -21.16
N LEU A 135 -11.88 -5.22 -20.96
CA LEU A 135 -10.97 -4.18 -21.43
C LEU A 135 -10.89 -4.11 -22.95
N VAL A 136 -10.78 -5.26 -23.62
CA VAL A 136 -10.60 -5.31 -25.08
C VAL A 136 -11.80 -4.71 -25.84
N PRO A 137 -13.06 -5.11 -25.57
CA PRO A 137 -14.21 -4.52 -26.24
C PRO A 137 -14.40 -3.04 -25.90
N THR A 138 -14.19 -2.63 -24.64
CA THR A 138 -14.29 -1.22 -24.24
C THR A 138 -13.31 -0.38 -25.03
N THR A 139 -12.04 -0.76 -25.12
CA THR A 139 -11.05 -0.01 -25.90
C THR A 139 -11.45 0.09 -27.37
N ILE A 140 -11.84 -1.03 -27.99
CA ILE A 140 -12.25 -1.01 -29.40
C ILE A 140 -13.42 -0.05 -29.61
N LEU A 141 -14.42 -0.07 -28.73
CA LEU A 141 -15.58 0.79 -28.80
C LEU A 141 -15.26 2.26 -28.53
N THR A 142 -14.36 2.58 -27.59
CA THR A 142 -13.91 3.95 -27.33
C THR A 142 -13.28 4.55 -28.58
N TYR A 143 -12.28 3.88 -29.16
CA TYR A 143 -11.62 4.38 -30.38
C TYR A 143 -12.59 4.43 -31.58
N SER A 144 -13.42 3.41 -31.74
CA SER A 144 -14.41 3.37 -32.82
C SER A 144 -15.42 4.52 -32.71
N THR A 145 -15.81 4.89 -31.48
CA THR A 145 -16.71 6.03 -31.23
C THR A 145 -16.04 7.35 -31.61
N VAL A 146 -14.74 7.51 -31.36
CA VAL A 146 -14.01 8.75 -31.67
C VAL A 146 -13.80 8.94 -33.19
N TYR A 147 -13.47 7.87 -33.92
CA TYR A 147 -13.08 7.95 -35.34
C TYR A 147 -14.18 7.61 -36.34
N ILE A 148 -14.98 6.56 -36.10
CA ILE A 148 -15.95 6.03 -37.07
C ILE A 148 -17.34 6.67 -36.87
N ARG A 149 -17.72 6.93 -35.60
CA ARG A 149 -18.93 7.68 -35.22
C ARG A 149 -20.25 7.16 -35.81
N THR A 150 -20.38 5.85 -36.03
CA THR A 150 -21.66 5.24 -36.44
C THR A 150 -22.59 5.11 -35.25
N THR A 151 -23.89 5.35 -35.44
CA THR A 151 -24.91 5.23 -34.37
C THR A 151 -24.88 3.87 -33.66
N THR A 152 -24.67 2.77 -34.40
CA THR A 152 -24.54 1.42 -33.84
C THR A 152 -23.34 1.29 -32.88
N ILE A 153 -22.23 1.97 -33.19
CA ILE A 153 -21.00 1.93 -32.36
C ILE A 153 -21.22 2.73 -31.08
N ILE A 154 -21.89 3.89 -31.17
CA ILE A 154 -22.24 4.72 -30.01
C ILE A 154 -23.17 3.96 -29.05
N ILE A 155 -24.20 3.29 -29.58
CA ILE A 155 -25.08 2.43 -28.77
C ILE A 155 -24.26 1.32 -28.10
N GLY A 156 -23.36 0.68 -28.87
CA GLY A 156 -22.46 -0.36 -28.36
C GLY A 156 -21.58 0.15 -27.21
N TYR A 157 -20.98 1.33 -27.35
CA TYR A 157 -20.18 1.97 -26.31
C TYR A 157 -20.99 2.21 -25.04
N ASN A 158 -22.17 2.84 -25.15
CA ASN A 158 -23.02 3.14 -24.00
C ASN A 158 -23.46 1.88 -23.23
N VAL A 159 -23.74 0.78 -23.94
CA VAL A 159 -24.08 -0.50 -23.31
C VAL A 159 -22.85 -1.14 -22.65
N MET A 160 -21.72 -1.15 -23.35
CA MET A 160 -20.48 -1.73 -22.84
C MET A 160 -19.97 -0.99 -21.60
N GLU A 161 -20.03 0.34 -21.60
CA GLU A 161 -19.61 1.18 -20.47
C GLU A 161 -20.41 0.85 -19.20
N ARG A 162 -21.75 0.81 -19.30
CA ARG A 162 -22.61 0.44 -18.18
C ARG A 162 -22.36 -0.99 -17.71
N LEU A 163 -22.25 -1.94 -18.65
CA LEU A 163 -21.96 -3.35 -18.34
C LEU A 163 -20.64 -3.48 -17.58
N GLN A 164 -19.59 -2.81 -18.06
CA GLN A 164 -18.27 -2.82 -17.46
C GLN A 164 -18.29 -2.28 -16.03
N VAL A 165 -18.95 -1.14 -15.79
CA VAL A 165 -19.04 -0.54 -14.45
C VAL A 165 -19.78 -1.47 -13.49
N VAL A 166 -20.89 -2.06 -13.92
CA VAL A 166 -21.65 -3.04 -13.13
C VAL A 166 -20.77 -4.25 -12.78
N TRP A 167 -20.05 -4.77 -13.77
CA TRP A 167 -19.24 -5.98 -13.59
C TRP A 167 -18.06 -5.76 -12.64
N PHE A 168 -17.27 -4.71 -12.85
CA PHE A 168 -16.16 -4.40 -11.95
C PHE A 168 -16.65 -4.05 -10.54
N CYS A 169 -17.79 -3.36 -10.40
CA CYS A 169 -18.41 -3.11 -9.10
C CYS A 169 -18.77 -4.43 -8.40
N ALA A 170 -19.42 -5.36 -9.10
CA ALA A 170 -19.77 -6.67 -8.56
C ALA A 170 -18.51 -7.48 -8.16
N GLN A 171 -17.46 -7.41 -8.97
CA GLN A 171 -16.17 -8.05 -8.69
C GLN A 171 -15.50 -7.46 -7.42
N GLU A 172 -15.46 -6.14 -7.27
CA GLU A 172 -14.91 -5.45 -6.10
C GLU A 172 -15.70 -5.79 -4.83
N ILE A 173 -17.03 -5.78 -4.90
CA ILE A 173 -17.91 -6.16 -3.78
C ILE A 173 -17.71 -7.63 -3.41
N MET A 174 -17.56 -8.52 -4.39
CA MET A 174 -17.29 -9.94 -4.15
C MET A 174 -15.98 -10.13 -3.39
N ILE A 175 -14.87 -9.54 -3.87
CA ILE A 175 -13.56 -9.63 -3.21
C ILE A 175 -13.62 -9.04 -1.80
N SER A 176 -14.24 -7.88 -1.65
CA SER A 176 -14.42 -7.19 -0.37
C SER A 176 -15.26 -8.01 0.62
N SER A 177 -16.29 -8.72 0.15
CA SER A 177 -17.14 -9.58 0.98
C SER A 177 -16.38 -10.81 1.50
N ILE A 178 -15.57 -11.44 0.65
CA ILE A 178 -14.69 -12.55 1.06
C ILE A 178 -13.71 -12.08 2.13
N TYR A 179 -13.12 -10.90 1.95
CA TYR A 179 -12.22 -10.29 2.93
C TYR A 179 -12.90 -10.06 4.28
N ILE A 180 -14.11 -9.48 4.28
CA ILE A 180 -14.90 -9.25 5.50
C ILE A 180 -15.17 -10.57 6.22
N TRP A 181 -15.58 -11.59 5.47
CA TRP A 181 -15.94 -12.89 6.05
C TRP A 181 -14.73 -13.55 6.74
N GLU A 182 -13.57 -13.57 6.10
CA GLU A 182 -12.35 -14.13 6.69
C GLU A 182 -11.83 -13.29 7.86
N THR A 183 -11.91 -11.96 7.76
CA THR A 183 -11.53 -11.05 8.87
C THR A 183 -12.46 -11.23 10.08
N ALA A 184 -13.77 -11.36 9.85
CA ALA A 184 -14.75 -11.61 10.92
C ALA A 184 -14.56 -12.99 11.57
N LYS A 185 -14.16 -14.00 10.78
CA LYS A 185 -13.79 -15.32 11.29
C LYS A 185 -12.55 -15.25 12.19
N LEU A 186 -11.52 -14.52 11.78
CA LEU A 186 -10.32 -14.28 12.60
C LEU A 186 -10.68 -13.55 13.90
N LEU A 187 -11.58 -12.57 13.85
CA LEU A 187 -12.05 -11.85 15.04
C LEU A 187 -12.75 -12.76 16.05
N ARG A 188 -13.61 -13.67 15.57
CA ARG A 188 -14.33 -14.63 16.43
C ARG A 188 -13.43 -15.66 17.09
N LEU A 189 -12.27 -15.95 16.50
CA LEU A 189 -11.31 -16.92 17.01
C LEU A 189 -10.32 -16.30 18.02
N MET A 190 -10.29 -14.97 18.17
CA MET A 190 -9.41 -14.30 19.13
C MET A 190 -9.99 -14.36 20.55
N PRO A 191 -9.21 -14.80 21.56
CA PRO A 191 -9.63 -14.73 22.95
C PRO A 191 -9.81 -13.27 23.39
N GLU A 192 -10.81 -13.05 24.24
CA GLU A 192 -11.31 -11.74 24.72
C GLU A 192 -10.26 -10.87 25.46
N LYS A 193 -9.04 -11.37 25.66
CA LYS A 193 -7.94 -10.67 26.34
C LYS A 193 -7.17 -9.66 25.47
N ASP A 194 -7.29 -9.72 24.13
CA ASP A 194 -6.57 -8.80 23.22
C ASP A 194 -7.45 -7.63 22.74
N THR A 195 -8.03 -6.84 23.66
CA THR A 195 -8.93 -5.70 23.36
C THR A 195 -8.35 -4.68 22.37
N HIS A 196 -7.02 -4.51 22.35
CA HIS A 196 -6.36 -3.63 21.38
C HIS A 196 -6.41 -4.19 19.95
N ARG A 197 -6.16 -5.49 19.76
CA ARG A 197 -6.19 -6.12 18.43
C ARG A 197 -7.60 -6.17 17.87
N THR A 198 -8.59 -6.49 18.71
CA THR A 198 -10.00 -6.50 18.29
C THR A 198 -10.44 -5.11 17.83
N ARG A 199 -10.06 -4.04 18.54
CA ARG A 199 -10.32 -2.65 18.12
C ARG A 199 -9.72 -2.33 16.76
N VAL A 200 -8.44 -2.66 16.55
CA VAL A 200 -7.80 -2.41 15.25
C VAL A 200 -8.49 -3.22 14.15
N LEU A 201 -8.86 -4.47 14.40
CA LEU A 201 -9.57 -5.30 13.42
C LEU A 201 -10.96 -4.75 13.06
N TYR A 202 -11.69 -4.17 14.01
CA TYR A 202 -12.93 -3.42 13.75
C TYR A 202 -12.71 -2.17 12.89
N GLU A 203 -11.59 -1.47 13.08
CA GLU A 203 -11.22 -0.34 12.23
C GLU A 203 -10.90 -0.80 10.79
N LEU A 204 -10.22 -1.94 10.61
CA LEU A 204 -10.01 -2.53 9.28
C LEU A 204 -11.35 -2.88 8.61
N LEU A 205 -12.28 -3.46 9.37
CA LEU A 205 -13.61 -3.81 8.88
C LEU A 205 -14.39 -2.55 8.45
N THR A 206 -14.36 -1.49 9.26
CA THR A 206 -15.01 -0.22 8.96
C THR A 206 -14.52 0.37 7.63
N ILE A 207 -13.19 0.38 7.41
CA ILE A 207 -12.63 0.91 6.16
C ILE A 207 -13.10 0.08 4.95
N ASN A 208 -13.20 -1.24 5.08
CA ASN A 208 -13.69 -2.09 4.01
C ASN A 208 -15.18 -1.86 3.68
N MET A 209 -16.00 -1.56 4.70
CA MET A 209 -17.39 -1.16 4.48
C MET A 209 -17.49 0.16 3.71
N VAL A 210 -16.61 1.12 3.98
CA VAL A 210 -16.54 2.37 3.22
C VAL A 210 -16.18 2.11 1.76
N ILE A 211 -15.27 1.18 1.47
CA ILE A 211 -14.92 0.80 0.08
C ILE A 211 -16.17 0.29 -0.66
N ILE A 212 -16.94 -0.62 -0.05
CA ILE A 212 -18.18 -1.13 -0.66
C ILE A 212 -19.20 -0.01 -0.89
N ILE A 213 -19.35 0.93 0.05
CA ILE A 213 -20.24 2.08 -0.11
C ILE A 213 -19.79 2.95 -1.30
N LEU A 214 -18.48 3.15 -1.47
CA LEU A 214 -17.93 3.89 -2.61
C LEU A 214 -18.19 3.16 -3.94
N ASP A 215 -18.13 1.82 -3.97
CA ASP A 215 -18.46 1.02 -5.16
C ASP A 215 -19.91 1.21 -5.57
N VAL A 216 -20.83 1.11 -4.61
CA VAL A 216 -22.27 1.31 -4.83
C VAL A 216 -22.56 2.76 -5.27
N ALA A 217 -21.87 3.75 -4.70
CA ALA A 217 -22.04 5.14 -5.10
C ALA A 217 -21.67 5.38 -6.57
N LEU A 218 -20.56 4.80 -7.04
CA LEU A 218 -20.18 4.86 -8.47
C LEU A 218 -21.15 4.10 -9.37
N LEU A 219 -21.70 2.98 -8.89
CA LEU A 219 -22.71 2.23 -9.63
C LEU A 219 -24.00 3.05 -9.79
N VAL A 220 -24.50 3.65 -8.72
CA VAL A 220 -25.70 4.50 -8.76
C VAL A 220 -25.49 5.68 -9.70
N LEU A 221 -24.33 6.32 -9.65
CA LEU A 221 -24.03 7.47 -10.51
C LEU A 221 -23.98 7.09 -12.01
N GLU A 222 -23.53 5.88 -12.35
CA GLU A 222 -23.60 5.35 -13.72
C GLU A 222 -25.06 5.28 -14.20
N PHE A 223 -25.95 4.74 -13.37
CA PHE A 223 -27.36 4.58 -13.72
C PHE A 223 -28.15 5.89 -13.72
N LEU A 224 -27.64 6.95 -13.10
CA LEU A 224 -28.17 8.31 -13.24
C LEU A 224 -27.84 8.95 -14.60
N GLY A 225 -27.00 8.32 -15.43
CA GLY A 225 -26.68 8.79 -16.78
C GLY A 225 -25.80 10.06 -16.80
N LEU A 226 -25.21 10.46 -15.67
CA LEU A 226 -24.39 11.66 -15.54
C LEU A 226 -22.94 11.39 -15.97
N TRP A 227 -22.73 11.13 -17.26
CA TRP A 227 -21.44 10.65 -17.80
C TRP A 227 -20.21 11.48 -17.39
N TYR A 228 -20.28 12.81 -17.46
CA TYR A 228 -19.16 13.69 -17.06
C TYR A 228 -18.81 13.62 -15.58
N LEU A 229 -19.85 13.54 -14.75
CA LEU A 229 -19.70 13.46 -13.32
C LEU A 229 -19.15 12.08 -12.96
N GLN A 230 -19.63 11.06 -13.66
CA GLN A 230 -19.22 9.67 -13.51
C GLN A 230 -17.73 9.49 -13.81
N THR A 231 -17.21 10.00 -14.92
CA THR A 231 -15.79 9.84 -15.30
C THR A 231 -14.84 10.58 -14.35
N THR A 232 -15.19 11.81 -13.92
CA THR A 232 -14.37 12.58 -12.99
C THR A 232 -14.46 12.09 -11.55
N LEU A 233 -15.66 11.76 -11.07
CA LEU A 233 -15.87 11.19 -9.75
C LEU A 233 -15.24 9.80 -9.64
N LYS A 234 -15.22 9.00 -10.72
CA LYS A 234 -14.51 7.72 -10.77
C LYS A 234 -13.03 7.91 -10.41
N ALA A 235 -12.32 8.83 -11.05
CA ALA A 235 -10.92 9.10 -10.73
C ALA A 235 -10.73 9.47 -9.24
N LEU A 236 -11.60 10.33 -8.70
CA LEU A 236 -11.56 10.73 -7.29
C LEU A 236 -11.82 9.55 -6.35
N VAL A 237 -12.88 8.78 -6.58
CA VAL A 237 -13.24 7.64 -5.73
C VAL A 237 -12.15 6.58 -5.76
N TYR A 238 -11.58 6.26 -6.92
CA TYR A 238 -10.46 5.31 -7.00
C TYR A 238 -9.20 5.82 -6.27
N SER A 239 -8.92 7.12 -6.30
CA SER A 239 -7.84 7.71 -5.48
C SER A 239 -8.09 7.54 -3.97
N ILE A 240 -9.34 7.72 -3.54
CA ILE A 240 -9.75 7.55 -2.14
C ILE A 240 -9.65 6.09 -1.75
N LYS A 241 -10.14 5.16 -2.59
CA LYS A 241 -10.01 3.72 -2.38
C LYS A 241 -8.56 3.36 -2.13
N LEU A 242 -7.63 3.74 -3.01
CA LEU A 242 -6.20 3.45 -2.83
C LEU A 242 -5.62 4.07 -1.52
N LYS A 243 -6.11 5.23 -1.09
CA LYS A 243 -5.72 5.83 0.20
C LYS A 243 -6.23 5.01 1.38
N LEU A 244 -7.46 4.52 1.31
CA LEU A 244 -8.04 3.59 2.29
C LEU A 244 -7.27 2.27 2.33
N GLU A 245 -6.87 1.73 1.18
CA GLU A 245 -5.98 0.55 1.09
C GLU A 245 -4.68 0.76 1.85
N CYS A 246 -4.02 1.90 1.62
CA CYS A 246 -2.77 2.25 2.31
C CYS A 246 -2.95 2.38 3.83
N ALA A 247 -4.08 2.96 4.28
CA ALA A 247 -4.42 3.05 5.69
C ALA A 247 -4.67 1.67 6.31
N VAL A 248 -5.38 0.78 5.60
CA VAL A 248 -5.64 -0.59 6.04
C VAL A 248 -4.35 -1.37 6.19
N LEU A 249 -3.42 -1.29 5.23
CA LEU A 249 -2.14 -1.98 5.35
C LEU A 249 -1.35 -1.51 6.58
N ARG A 250 -1.26 -0.20 6.80
CA ARG A 250 -0.54 0.35 7.96
C ARG A 250 -1.10 -0.19 9.28
N LYS A 251 -2.43 -0.30 9.38
CA LYS A 251 -3.10 -0.93 10.53
C LYS A 251 -2.82 -2.43 10.61
N LEU A 252 -2.86 -3.15 9.49
CA LEU A 252 -2.58 -4.60 9.46
C LEU A 252 -1.16 -4.92 9.94
N VAL A 253 -0.16 -4.16 9.49
CA VAL A 253 1.24 -4.33 9.94
C VAL A 253 1.38 -4.07 11.45
N SER A 254 0.68 -3.07 11.98
CA SER A 254 0.66 -2.82 13.44
C SER A 254 0.11 -4.01 14.22
N VAL A 255 -0.89 -4.72 13.70
CA VAL A 255 -1.47 -5.90 14.37
C VAL A 255 -0.50 -7.08 14.36
N VAL A 256 0.28 -7.25 13.29
CA VAL A 256 1.24 -8.36 13.16
C VAL A 256 2.49 -8.12 13.99
N ASN A 257 3.02 -6.90 14.01
CA ASN A 257 4.24 -6.56 14.77
C ASN A 257 4.01 -6.48 16.28
N ASN A 258 2.77 -6.24 16.73
CA ASN A 258 2.41 -6.21 18.15
C ASN A 258 2.19 -7.61 18.76
N HIS A 259 2.80 -8.67 18.19
CA HIS A 259 2.89 -9.95 18.90
C HIS A 259 3.70 -9.71 20.19
N PRO A 260 3.10 -9.84 21.39
CA PRO A 260 3.88 -9.75 22.61
C PRO A 260 4.92 -10.86 22.57
N ARG A 261 6.19 -10.51 22.75
CA ARG A 261 7.19 -11.45 23.23
C ARG A 261 6.86 -11.78 24.68
N ASP A 262 5.73 -12.44 24.90
CA ASP A 262 5.33 -12.97 26.20
C ASP A 262 5.35 -14.49 26.11
N THR A 263 6.56 -15.03 26.23
CA THR A 263 6.75 -16.31 26.90
C THR A 263 7.62 -16.03 28.11
N SER A 264 6.96 -15.86 29.26
CA SER A 264 7.59 -16.04 30.56
C SER A 264 7.89 -17.52 30.75
N SER A 265 9.15 -17.91 30.61
CA SER A 265 9.74 -19.02 31.36
C SER A 265 11.25 -18.93 31.28
N SER A 266 11.85 -18.88 32.47
CA SER A 266 13.26 -19.06 32.76
C SER A 266 13.84 -20.22 31.97
N GLU A 267 14.64 -19.93 30.94
CA GLU A 267 15.63 -20.86 30.40
C GLU A 267 16.61 -20.07 29.52
N GLN A 268 17.88 -20.11 29.91
CA GLN A 268 19.00 -19.56 29.17
C GLN A 268 19.15 -20.30 27.83
N GLU A 269 18.60 -19.74 26.75
CA GLU A 269 18.99 -20.11 25.39
C GLU A 269 19.33 -18.85 24.57
N GLN A 270 20.60 -18.47 24.70
CA GLN A 270 21.51 -18.03 23.64
C GLN A 270 20.89 -17.44 22.35
N PHE A 271 20.64 -16.13 22.34
CA PHE A 271 20.47 -15.35 21.11
C PHE A 271 21.82 -14.80 20.60
N PRO A 272 22.00 -14.67 19.27
CA PRO A 272 23.26 -14.26 18.67
C PRO A 272 23.59 -12.78 18.91
N ASN A 273 24.89 -12.56 19.07
CA ASN A 273 25.56 -11.37 19.58
C ASN A 273 25.63 -10.23 18.53
N PHE A 274 24.52 -9.54 18.26
CA PHE A 274 24.52 -8.38 17.35
C PHE A 274 23.81 -7.12 17.86
N VAL A 275 23.32 -7.14 19.11
CA VAL A 275 22.69 -5.95 19.73
C VAL A 275 23.09 -5.89 21.20
N ASN A 276 23.89 -4.87 21.57
CA ASN A 276 24.28 -4.59 22.95
C ASN A 276 23.14 -3.85 23.67
N PRO A 277 22.49 -4.45 24.69
CA PRO A 277 21.38 -3.81 25.40
C PRO A 277 21.81 -2.71 26.38
N GLU A 278 23.10 -2.66 26.77
CA GLU A 278 23.61 -1.68 27.74
C GLU A 278 23.64 -0.24 27.20
N GLN A 279 23.56 -0.04 25.88
CA GLN A 279 23.47 1.31 25.28
C GLN A 279 22.05 1.87 25.20
N ILE A 280 21.01 1.08 25.49
CA ILE A 280 19.61 1.52 25.37
C ILE A 280 19.01 1.90 26.73
N VAL A 281 19.63 1.49 27.85
CA VAL A 281 19.14 1.77 29.22
C VAL A 281 20.21 2.45 30.08
N GLY A 282 21.02 3.32 29.49
CA GLY A 282 21.93 4.18 30.22
C GLY A 282 21.17 5.36 30.84
N ASP A 283 20.83 5.25 32.13
CA ASP A 283 20.41 6.37 32.97
C ASP A 283 21.48 7.47 32.94
N VAL A 284 21.16 8.62 32.35
CA VAL A 284 22.09 9.74 32.12
C VAL A 284 22.36 10.54 33.41
N THR A 285 21.78 10.13 34.55
CA THR A 285 21.80 10.92 35.80
C THR A 285 22.75 10.39 36.87
N HIS A 286 23.37 9.22 36.66
CA HIS A 286 24.31 8.63 37.62
C HIS A 286 25.63 8.22 36.97
N ALA A 287 26.75 8.76 37.49
CA ALA A 287 28.08 8.28 37.12
C ALA A 287 28.25 6.83 37.60
N PRO A 288 28.78 5.91 36.77
CA PRO A 288 28.88 4.51 37.14
C PRO A 288 29.88 4.33 38.29
N ALA A 289 29.42 3.72 39.38
CA ALA A 289 30.29 3.24 40.43
C ALA A 289 31.14 2.09 39.86
N MET A 290 32.47 2.22 39.93
CA MET A 290 33.41 1.15 39.58
C MET A 290 33.12 -0.10 40.41
N THR A 291 32.37 -1.03 39.84
CA THR A 291 32.19 -2.36 40.41
C THR A 291 33.40 -3.19 39.99
N ARG A 292 34.30 -3.38 40.95
CA ARG A 292 35.50 -4.20 40.85
C ARG A 292 35.10 -5.67 40.64
N GLN A 293 34.88 -6.07 39.38
CA GLN A 293 34.60 -7.47 39.06
C GLN A 293 35.89 -8.27 38.93
N THR A 294 36.03 -9.18 39.88
CA THR A 294 36.93 -10.31 39.99
C THR A 294 37.03 -11.14 38.71
N LEU A 295 38.17 -10.99 38.03
CA LEU A 295 39.05 -12.03 37.47
C LEU A 295 38.41 -13.44 37.30
N ALA A 296 37.82 -13.69 36.13
CA ALA A 296 37.57 -15.05 35.65
C ALA A 296 38.85 -15.61 35.02
N ARG A 297 39.31 -16.69 35.64
CA ARG A 297 40.56 -17.42 35.42
C ARG A 297 40.46 -18.26 34.13
N TYR A 298 41.24 -17.96 33.10
CA TYR A 298 41.36 -18.83 31.92
C TYR A 298 42.35 -19.98 32.17
N PRO A 299 42.03 -21.24 31.83
CA PRO A 299 42.95 -22.35 31.93
C PRO A 299 43.76 -22.52 30.63
N TRP A 300 45.09 -22.55 30.79
CA TRP A 300 46.09 -23.15 29.90
C TRP A 300 46.78 -22.24 28.85
N SER A 301 48.01 -21.88 29.26
CA SER A 301 49.27 -21.99 28.52
C SER A 301 49.69 -20.91 27.52
N GLY A 302 50.88 -20.33 27.81
CA GLY A 302 51.75 -19.63 26.87
C GLY A 302 51.93 -18.14 27.17
N ALA A 303 52.29 -17.73 28.39
CA ALA A 303 53.68 -17.39 28.71
C ALA A 303 54.40 -16.56 27.62
N LEU A 304 54.25 -15.23 27.70
CA LEU A 304 55.28 -14.22 27.46
C LEU A 304 54.68 -12.85 27.85
N SER A 305 54.62 -12.60 29.16
CA SER A 305 54.30 -11.28 29.70
C SER A 305 55.59 -10.51 29.92
N MET A 306 55.78 -9.40 29.21
CA MET A 306 56.94 -8.50 29.27
C MET A 306 56.92 -7.58 30.51
N ASP A 307 56.16 -7.91 31.55
CA ASP A 307 56.07 -7.11 32.79
C ASP A 307 56.93 -7.65 33.95
N SER A 308 57.73 -8.71 33.73
CA SER A 308 58.68 -9.19 34.74
C SER A 308 60.08 -8.56 34.64
N LEU A 309 60.29 -7.55 33.77
CA LEU A 309 61.61 -6.92 33.57
C LEU A 309 61.81 -5.59 34.30
N THR A 310 60.80 -5.05 35.00
CA THR A 310 60.93 -3.74 35.68
C THR A 310 60.95 -3.84 37.21
N LEU A 311 60.65 -5.02 37.79
CA LEU A 311 60.77 -5.25 39.25
C LEU A 311 62.00 -6.05 39.67
N SER A 312 62.81 -6.56 38.74
CA SER A 312 64.12 -7.17 39.01
C SER A 312 65.29 -6.17 39.02
N GLU A 313 65.12 -4.95 38.49
CA GLU A 313 66.15 -3.89 38.52
C GLU A 313 66.11 -3.01 39.78
N GLN A 314 65.00 -3.01 40.53
CA GLN A 314 64.88 -2.21 41.76
C GLN A 314 65.25 -3.00 43.03
N ARG A 315 65.39 -4.32 42.93
CA ARG A 315 65.85 -5.21 44.02
C ARG A 315 67.34 -5.55 43.94
N SER A 316 68.00 -5.32 42.80
CA SER A 316 69.46 -5.46 42.64
C SER A 316 70.24 -4.21 43.07
N ARG A 317 69.62 -3.03 43.08
CA ARG A 317 70.23 -1.77 43.57
C ARG A 317 70.15 -1.54 45.08
N SER A 318 69.37 -2.33 45.82
CA SER A 318 69.27 -2.25 47.29
C SER A 318 70.10 -3.30 48.04
N GLN A 319 70.80 -4.19 47.33
CA GLN A 319 71.73 -5.18 47.90
C GLN A 319 73.22 -4.91 47.59
N SER A 320 73.56 -3.86 46.84
CA SER A 320 74.95 -3.50 46.52
C SER A 320 75.56 -2.41 47.42
N SER A 321 74.96 -2.10 48.57
CA SER A 321 75.50 -1.14 49.53
C SER A 321 75.31 -1.57 50.99
N ALA A 322 75.71 -2.79 51.34
CA ALA A 322 75.99 -3.15 52.73
C ALA A 322 76.94 -4.35 52.77
N SER A 323 77.98 -4.23 53.59
CA SER A 323 78.98 -5.23 53.99
C SER A 323 80.02 -5.67 52.95
N SER A 324 80.89 -4.72 52.63
CA SER A 324 82.34 -4.92 52.61
C SER A 324 82.90 -5.13 54.02
N GLN A 325 83.52 -6.28 54.33
CA GLN A 325 84.86 -6.38 54.95
C GLN A 325 85.28 -7.84 55.27
N PRO A 326 86.52 -8.27 54.94
CA PRO A 326 87.18 -9.51 55.37
C PRO A 326 88.24 -9.25 56.46
N PRO A 327 89.10 -10.22 56.85
CA PRO A 327 88.90 -11.65 57.05
C PRO A 327 88.70 -12.06 58.52
#